data_AF-A0A3L6DIP1-F1
#
_entry.id   AF-A0A3L6DIP1-F1
#
_cell.length_a   1.000
_cell.length_b   1.000
_cell.length_c   1.000
_cell.angle_alpha   90.00
_cell.angle_beta   90.00
_cell.angle_gamma   90.00
#
_symmetry.space_group_name_H-M   'P 1'
#
loop_
_entity.id
_entity.type
_entity.pdbx_description
1 polymer ?
#
loop_
_entity_poly.entity_id
_entity_poly.type
_entity_poly.pdbx_seq_one_letter_code
_entity_poly.pdbx_strand_id
1 'polypeptide(L)'
;MKMKMIMIMEQEEEACSSYCSSPLRQCRICYDEEDERRSAMESPCACSGSLKYAHRGCVQRWCDEKGSTVCEICLQNFETGYTVPPKKTQPADVAVTIRILTDNSLVQLFLQIQQFLPVRLL
;
A
#
# COMPACT_ATOMS: atom_id res chain seq x y z
N MET A 1 -25.87 -24.95 51.58
CA MET A 1 -26.55 -25.64 50.47
C MET A 1 -26.22 -24.90 49.18
N LYS A 2 -25.16 -25.36 48.50
CA LYS A 2 -24.90 -25.06 47.10
C LYS A 2 -26.04 -25.68 46.29
N MET A 3 -26.87 -24.89 45.63
CA MET A 3 -27.55 -25.25 44.37
C MET A 3 -28.52 -24.14 43.99
N LYS A 4 -28.00 -23.11 43.31
CA LYS A 4 -28.75 -22.45 42.23
C LYS A 4 -27.73 -21.86 41.27
N MET A 5 -27.00 -22.81 40.71
CA MET A 5 -26.09 -22.68 39.61
C MET A 5 -26.61 -23.68 38.58
N ILE A 6 -27.69 -23.33 37.90
CA ILE A 6 -28.18 -23.86 36.61
C ILE A 6 -29.19 -22.82 36.09
N MET A 7 -28.85 -22.16 34.97
CA MET A 7 -29.67 -21.56 33.88
C MET A 7 -31.11 -21.13 34.22
N ILE A 8 -31.63 -19.93 33.88
CA ILE A 8 -31.82 -19.38 32.53
C ILE A 8 -32.07 -17.86 32.67
N MET A 9 -31.37 -17.10 31.82
CA MET A 9 -31.70 -15.83 31.15
C MET A 9 -32.94 -15.06 31.64
N GLU A 10 -32.76 -13.84 32.15
CA GLU A 10 -33.23 -12.58 31.54
C GLU A 10 -33.01 -11.39 32.49
N GLN A 11 -32.46 -10.32 31.90
CA GLN A 11 -32.53 -8.91 32.30
C GLN A 11 -31.48 -8.33 33.28
N GLU A 12 -30.46 -7.78 32.60
CA GLU A 12 -29.73 -6.52 32.84
C GLU A 12 -28.80 -6.46 34.06
N GLU A 13 -27.66 -7.17 33.94
CA GLU A 13 -26.49 -6.95 34.79
C GLU A 13 -25.51 -5.93 34.20
N GLU A 14 -25.04 -5.08 35.10
CA GLU A 14 -24.04 -4.05 34.91
C GLU A 14 -22.71 -4.57 34.34
N ALA A 15 -22.16 -3.82 33.39
CA ALA A 15 -20.73 -3.62 33.32
C ALA A 15 -20.49 -2.20 32.82
N CYS A 16 -20.09 -1.29 33.72
CA CYS A 16 -19.28 -0.16 33.30
C CYS A 16 -18.05 -0.79 32.63
N SER A 17 -17.99 -0.79 31.31
CA SER A 17 -16.86 -1.29 30.54
C SER A 17 -15.68 -0.32 30.73
N SER A 18 -15.10 -0.40 31.92
CA SER A 18 -13.82 0.20 32.30
C SER A 18 -12.64 -0.50 31.62
N TYR A 19 -12.86 -1.13 30.45
CA TYR A 19 -11.77 -1.38 29.53
C TYR A 19 -11.27 -0.01 29.11
N CYS A 20 -10.20 0.43 29.77
CA CYS A 20 -9.25 1.38 29.24
C CYS A 20 -9.14 1.07 27.76
N SER A 21 -9.73 1.92 26.93
CA SER A 21 -9.66 1.83 25.49
C SER A 21 -8.22 2.15 25.14
N SER A 22 -7.35 1.17 25.37
CA SER A 22 -6.01 1.15 24.83
C SER A 22 -6.22 1.44 23.35
N PRO A 23 -5.67 2.53 22.80
CA PRO A 23 -5.93 2.88 21.41
C PRO A 23 -5.55 1.68 20.57
N LEU A 24 -6.56 1.00 20.02
CA LEU A 24 -6.35 -0.21 19.24
C LEU A 24 -5.45 0.20 18.09
N ARG A 25 -4.27 -0.42 18.02
CA ARG A 25 -3.34 -0.16 16.94
C ARG A 25 -3.99 -0.69 15.68
N GLN A 26 -4.17 0.18 14.69
CA GLN A 26 -4.76 -0.15 13.41
C GLN A 26 -3.69 -0.05 12.33
N CYS A 27 -3.61 -1.04 11.45
CA CYS A 27 -2.67 -1.03 10.35
C CYS A 27 -3.05 0.09 9.38
N ARG A 28 -2.15 1.05 9.14
CA ARG A 28 -2.38 2.18 8.22
C ARG A 28 -2.62 1.81 6.75
N ILE A 29 -2.42 0.54 6.38
CA ILE A 29 -2.53 0.04 5.00
C ILE A 29 -3.83 -0.73 4.79
N CYS A 30 -4.16 -1.68 5.68
CA CYS A 30 -5.35 -2.52 5.53
C CYS A 30 -6.51 -2.14 6.46
N TYR A 31 -6.31 -1.17 7.36
CA TYR A 31 -7.31 -0.69 8.32
C TYR A 31 -7.84 -1.76 9.29
N ASP A 32 -7.11 -2.87 9.44
CA ASP A 32 -7.44 -3.89 10.42
C ASP A 32 -6.64 -3.71 11.69
N GLU A 33 -7.21 -4.17 12.80
CA GLU A 33 -6.61 -4.15 14.13
C GLU A 33 -5.67 -5.33 14.35
N GLU A 34 -4.86 -5.24 15.40
CA GLU A 34 -4.02 -6.33 15.87
C GLU A 34 -4.90 -7.35 16.60
N ASP A 35 -5.04 -8.55 16.04
CA ASP A 35 -5.76 -9.67 16.65
C ASP A 35 -4.86 -10.93 16.70
N GLU A 36 -5.26 -11.95 17.45
CA GLU A 36 -4.50 -13.21 17.56
C GLU A 36 -4.33 -13.95 16.23
N ARG A 37 -5.14 -13.62 15.20
CA ARG A 37 -5.13 -14.27 13.88
C ARG A 37 -4.22 -13.54 12.89
N ARG A 38 -3.86 -12.29 13.15
CA ARG A 38 -3.03 -11.44 12.29
C ARG A 38 -1.61 -11.33 12.83
N SER A 39 -0.68 -11.01 11.94
CA SER A 39 0.70 -10.74 12.35
C SER A 39 0.77 -9.48 13.21
N ALA A 40 1.69 -9.46 14.17
CA ALA A 40 1.92 -8.30 15.03
C ALA A 40 2.20 -7.03 14.20
N MET A 41 1.74 -5.88 14.71
CA MET A 41 2.03 -4.58 14.09
C MET A 41 3.40 -4.05 14.51
N GLU A 42 4.12 -3.52 13.53
CA GLU A 42 5.43 -2.89 13.74
C GLU A 42 5.42 -1.42 13.35
N SER A 43 6.52 -0.74 13.67
CA SER A 43 6.79 0.65 13.32
C SER A 43 7.86 0.69 12.24
N PRO A 44 7.52 0.43 10.96
CA PRO A 44 8.53 0.20 9.94
C PRO A 44 9.33 1.46 9.60
N CYS A 45 8.94 2.65 10.04
CA CYS A 45 9.61 3.92 9.73
C CYS A 45 9.38 4.95 10.85
N ALA A 46 9.92 6.16 10.68
CA ALA A 46 9.84 7.26 11.64
C ALA A 46 8.48 7.99 11.70
N CYS A 47 7.43 7.46 11.06
CA CYS A 47 6.08 8.04 11.17
C CYS A 47 5.58 8.03 12.62
N SER A 48 4.79 9.05 12.99
CA SER A 48 4.23 9.21 14.33
C SER A 48 2.72 9.07 14.35
N GLY A 49 2.14 8.94 15.54
CA GLY A 49 0.70 8.82 15.73
C GLY A 49 0.13 7.51 15.15
N SER A 50 -1.08 7.59 14.59
CA SER A 50 -1.78 6.44 13.97
C SER A 50 -1.04 5.88 12.75
N LEU A 51 -0.34 6.74 12.00
CA LEU A 51 0.43 6.34 10.82
C LEU A 51 1.69 5.55 11.15
N LYS A 52 2.05 5.38 12.43
CA LYS A 52 3.23 4.61 12.82
C LYS A 52 3.06 3.11 12.58
N TYR A 53 1.85 2.57 12.75
CA TYR A 53 1.62 1.13 12.85
C TYR A 53 1.20 0.50 11.51
N ALA A 54 1.85 -0.61 11.15
CA ALA A 54 1.48 -1.42 10.01
C ALA A 54 1.88 -2.89 10.22
N HIS A 55 1.14 -3.82 9.60
CA HIS A 55 1.58 -5.21 9.52
C HIS A 55 2.81 -5.32 8.62
N ARG A 56 3.79 -6.15 9.01
CA ARG A 56 4.99 -6.43 8.21
C ARG A 56 4.65 -6.83 6.76
N GLY A 57 3.70 -7.76 6.60
CA GLY A 57 3.25 -8.21 5.28
C GLY A 57 2.54 -7.11 4.45
N CYS A 58 1.92 -6.13 5.10
CA CYS A 58 1.32 -4.98 4.41
C CYS A 58 2.39 -4.03 3.89
N VAL A 59 3.44 -3.77 4.67
CA VAL A 59 4.56 -2.92 4.26
C VAL A 59 5.34 -3.58 3.12
N GLN A 60 5.59 -4.88 3.19
CA GLN A 60 6.28 -5.60 2.11
C GLN A 60 5.49 -5.53 0.79
N ARG A 61 4.17 -5.76 0.82
CA ARG A 61 3.32 -5.61 -0.37
C ARG A 61 3.37 -4.20 -0.95
N TRP A 62 3.35 -3.17 -0.09
CA TRP A 62 3.53 -1.79 -0.54
C TRP A 62 4.88 -1.59 -1.24
N CYS A 63 5.96 -2.16 -0.70
CA CYS A 63 7.30 -2.10 -1.32
C CYS A 63 7.31 -2.79 -2.70
N ASP A 64 6.62 -3.92 -2.81
CA ASP A 64 6.51 -4.68 -4.06
C ASP A 64 5.76 -3.89 -5.14
N GLU A 65 4.64 -3.24 -4.77
CA GLU A 65 3.80 -2.46 -5.68
C GLU A 65 4.43 -1.12 -6.06
N LYS A 66 5.00 -0.39 -5.11
CA LYS A 66 5.65 0.91 -5.36
C LYS A 66 7.03 0.77 -5.95
N GLY A 67 7.70 -0.35 -5.72
CA GLY A 67 9.09 -0.55 -6.07
C GLY A 67 10.04 0.33 -5.27
N SER A 68 9.73 0.61 -3.99
CA SER A 68 10.54 1.44 -3.10
C SER A 68 10.60 0.84 -1.70
N THR A 69 11.73 1.01 -1.00
CA THR A 69 11.88 0.74 0.43
C THR A 69 11.92 2.02 1.28
N VAL A 70 11.54 3.15 0.68
CA VAL A 70 11.47 4.46 1.34
C VAL A 70 10.00 4.81 1.57
N CYS A 71 9.63 5.14 2.81
CA CYS A 71 8.27 5.52 3.16
C CYS A 71 7.88 6.84 2.46
N GLU A 72 6.71 6.87 1.81
CA GLU A 72 6.22 8.07 1.10
C GLU A 72 5.75 9.21 2.01
N ILE A 73 5.57 8.96 3.31
CA ILE A 73 5.05 9.93 4.27
C ILE A 73 6.19 10.69 4.94
N CYS A 74 7.13 9.95 5.56
CA CYS A 74 8.25 10.55 6.28
C CYS A 74 9.56 10.57 5.46
N LEU A 75 9.56 10.00 4.25
CA LEU A 75 10.71 9.97 3.33
C LEU A 75 11.96 9.30 3.90
N GLN A 76 11.79 8.44 4.92
CA GLN A 76 12.87 7.65 5.51
C GLN A 76 12.78 6.20 5.03
N ASN A 77 13.92 5.50 5.00
CA ASN A 77 13.95 4.06 4.76
C ASN A 77 13.12 3.31 5.80
N PHE A 78 12.48 2.24 5.34
CA PHE A 78 11.92 1.29 6.29
C PHE A 78 13.03 0.56 7.07
N GLU A 79 12.66 -0.04 8.22
CA GLU A 79 13.53 -0.93 8.98
C GLU A 79 14.08 -2.07 8.11
N THR A 80 15.15 -2.72 8.56
CA THR A 80 15.81 -3.76 7.77
C THR A 80 14.89 -4.95 7.47
N GLY A 81 15.07 -5.55 6.28
CA GLY A 81 14.35 -6.76 5.87
C GLY A 81 13.15 -6.51 4.95
N TYR A 82 12.92 -5.26 4.53
CA TYR A 82 12.05 -4.95 3.39
C TYR A 82 12.85 -4.92 2.09
N THR A 83 12.27 -5.51 1.04
CA THR A 83 12.92 -5.59 -0.27
C THR A 83 12.01 -5.08 -1.38
N VAL A 84 12.59 -4.74 -2.52
CA VAL A 84 11.86 -4.49 -3.76
C VAL A 84 12.19 -5.62 -4.72
N PRO A 85 11.20 -6.36 -5.24
CA PRO A 85 11.44 -7.39 -6.23
C PRO A 85 11.97 -6.73 -7.50
N PRO A 86 12.93 -7.38 -8.22
CA PRO A 86 13.39 -6.87 -9.49
C PRO A 86 12.20 -6.74 -10.43
N LYS A 87 11.97 -5.54 -10.97
CA LYS A 87 10.91 -5.31 -11.96
C LYS A 87 11.15 -6.26 -13.13
N LYS A 88 10.25 -7.23 -13.30
CA LYS A 88 10.25 -8.09 -14.49
C LYS A 88 9.83 -7.21 -15.66
N THR A 89 10.79 -6.67 -16.39
CA THR A 89 10.51 -6.00 -17.66
C THR A 89 9.83 -7.01 -18.58
N GLN A 90 8.53 -6.84 -18.81
CA GLN A 90 7.80 -7.71 -19.71
C GLN A 90 8.35 -7.46 -21.13
N PRO A 91 8.74 -8.50 -21.89
CA PRO A 91 9.25 -8.35 -23.25
C PRO A 91 8.30 -7.59 -24.18
N ALA A 92 7.00 -7.59 -23.87
CA ALA A 92 5.97 -6.88 -24.60
C ALA A 92 6.14 -5.35 -24.57
N ASP A 93 6.54 -4.75 -23.44
CA ASP A 93 6.70 -3.28 -23.34
C ASP A 93 7.91 -2.78 -24.15
N VAL A 94 8.95 -3.61 -24.20
CA VAL A 94 10.14 -3.36 -25.02
C VAL A 94 9.77 -3.50 -26.50
N ALA A 95 9.00 -4.51 -26.88
CA ALA A 95 8.55 -4.71 -28.25
C ALA A 95 7.61 -3.59 -28.74
N VAL A 96 6.72 -3.07 -27.89
CA VAL A 96 5.86 -1.92 -28.20
C VAL A 96 6.72 -0.67 -28.42
N THR A 97 7.70 -0.42 -27.55
CA THR A 97 8.61 0.72 -27.69
C THR A 97 9.46 0.62 -28.96
N ILE A 98 10.04 -0.55 -29.24
CA ILE A 98 10.80 -0.79 -30.48
C ILE A 98 9.91 -0.60 -31.70
N ARG A 99 8.67 -1.12 -31.68
CA ARG A 99 7.71 -0.94 -32.76
C ARG A 99 7.43 0.54 -33.03
N ILE A 100 7.14 1.34 -32.00
CA ILE A 100 6.90 2.78 -32.15
C ILE A 100 8.13 3.51 -32.71
N LEU A 101 9.34 3.14 -32.27
CA LEU A 101 10.59 3.77 -32.70
C LEU A 101 11.04 3.35 -34.12
N THR A 102 10.59 2.19 -34.58
CA THR A 102 10.90 1.65 -35.93
C THR A 102 9.72 1.81 -36.88
N ASP A 103 8.58 2.30 -36.40
CA ASP A 103 7.41 2.59 -37.23
C ASP A 103 7.71 3.82 -38.10
N ASN A 104 8.25 3.53 -39.28
CA ASN A 104 8.46 4.50 -40.35
C ASN A 104 7.16 5.24 -40.70
N SER A 105 5.97 4.71 -40.36
CA SER A 105 4.69 5.40 -40.60
C SER A 105 4.47 6.57 -39.65
N LEU A 106 4.97 6.52 -38.41
CA LEU A 106 4.91 7.66 -37.47
C LEU A 106 5.95 8.73 -37.79
N VAL A 107 7.15 8.30 -38.21
CA VAL A 107 8.18 9.23 -38.73
C VAL A 107 7.67 9.90 -40.00
N GLN A 108 7.06 9.14 -40.90
CA GLN A 108 6.44 9.67 -42.11
C GLN A 108 5.25 10.57 -41.76
N LEU A 109 4.42 10.24 -40.78
CA LEU A 109 3.31 11.08 -40.32
C LEU A 109 3.81 12.38 -39.68
N PHE A 110 4.91 12.35 -38.92
CA PHE A 110 5.54 13.56 -38.35
C PHE A 110 6.09 14.48 -39.44
N LEU A 111 6.81 13.92 -40.43
CA LEU A 111 7.27 14.67 -41.62
C LEU A 111 6.08 15.20 -42.44
N GLN A 112 5.00 14.42 -42.53
CA GLN A 112 3.74 14.76 -43.19
C GLN A 112 2.93 15.81 -42.42
N ILE A 113 3.10 15.96 -41.11
CA ILE A 113 2.52 17.04 -40.31
C ILE A 113 3.36 18.32 -40.45
N GLN A 114 4.70 18.22 -40.52
CA GLN A 114 5.60 19.37 -40.69
C GLN A 114 5.41 20.11 -42.03
N GLN A 115 4.92 19.44 -43.07
CA GLN A 115 4.55 20.07 -44.35
C GLN A 115 3.19 20.80 -44.33
N PHE A 116 2.38 20.64 -43.28
CA PHE A 116 1.12 21.38 -43.08
C PHE A 116 1.20 22.45 -41.98
N LEU A 117 2.30 22.54 -41.23
CA LEU A 117 2.60 23.76 -40.49
C LEU A 117 2.99 24.82 -41.53
N PRO A 118 2.19 25.89 -41.74
CA PRO A 118 2.63 26.96 -42.61
C PRO A 118 3.89 27.56 -41.98
N VAL A 119 5.03 27.40 -42.67
CA VAL A 119 6.19 28.27 -42.44
C VAL A 119 5.74 29.69 -42.80
N ARG A 120 5.13 30.36 -41.84
CA ARG A 120 4.81 31.78 -41.84
C ARG A 120 4.95 32.30 -40.43
N LEU A 121 6.19 32.60 -40.07
CA LEU A 121 6.53 33.78 -39.28
C LEU A 121 8.01 34.10 -39.55
N LEU A 122 8.17 35.17 -40.34
CA LEU A 122 9.30 36.10 -40.46
C LEU A 122 10.72 35.53 -40.61
#